data_AF-A0A9P5Y824-F1
#
_entry.id   AF-A0A9P5Y824-F1
#
_cell.length_a   1.000
_cell.length_b   1.000
_cell.length_c   1.000
_cell.angle_alpha   90.00
_cell.angle_beta   90.00
_cell.angle_gamma   90.00
#
_symmetry.space_group_name_H-M   'P 1'
#
loop_
_entity.id
_entity.type
_entity.pdbx_description
1 polymer ?
#
loop_
_entity_poly.entity_id
_entity_poly.type
_entity_poly.pdbx_seq_one_letter_code
_entity_poly.pdbx_strand_id
1 'polypeptide(L)'
;MDIALIKMCRNCNIPTFIVHSKSDQHIRNIRRDSGYETDPEDHQSRFTPGFLRAEEKARDKFISETIANVKEDLETAGLQSKRVYLVSRSSMMRVVKMETTNFAIDEHDLCRDITDIMEGA
;
A
#
# COMPACT_ATOMS: atom_id res chain seq x y z
N MET A 1 9.69 7.46 7.36
CA MET A 1 8.94 8.44 6.54
C MET A 1 9.54 9.83 6.69
N ASP A 2 9.49 10.70 5.66
CA ASP A 2 10.09 12.04 5.71
C ASP A 2 9.23 13.07 6.45
N ILE A 3 9.38 13.12 7.78
CA ILE A 3 8.63 14.02 8.66
C ILE A 3 8.85 15.51 8.33
N ALA A 4 10.08 15.89 7.99
CA ALA A 4 10.41 17.29 7.69
C ALA A 4 9.64 17.81 6.48
N LEU A 5 9.53 16.99 5.43
CA LEU A 5 8.76 17.33 4.23
C LEU A 5 7.28 17.51 4.55
N ILE A 6 6.70 16.58 5.34
CA ILE A 6 5.28 16.64 5.72
C ILE A 6 4.99 17.89 6.57
N LYS A 7 5.89 18.25 7.49
CA LYS A 7 5.80 19.50 8.28
C LYS A 7 5.82 20.73 7.38
N MET A 8 6.72 20.76 6.40
CA MET A 8 6.82 21.87 5.46
C MET A 8 5.54 22.02 4.62
N CYS A 9 5.04 20.93 4.04
CA CYS A 9 3.80 20.95 3.26
C CYS A 9 2.60 21.41 4.10
N ARG A 10 2.52 21.00 5.37
CA ARG A 10 1.50 21.50 6.32
C ARG A 10 1.59 23.01 6.50
N ASN A 11 2.79 23.55 6.70
CA ASN A 11 3.01 24.99 6.90
C ASN A 11 2.70 25.81 5.64
N CYS A 12 2.89 25.24 4.45
CA CYS A 12 2.56 25.86 3.17
C CYS A 12 1.12 25.61 2.70
N ASN A 13 0.30 24.92 3.51
CA ASN A 13 -1.07 24.54 3.18
C ASN A 13 -1.20 23.75 1.85
N ILE A 14 -0.22 22.88 1.56
CA ILE A 14 -0.19 22.07 0.34
C ILE A 14 -0.89 20.72 0.61
N PRO A 15 -1.91 20.34 -0.18
CA PRO A 15 -2.50 19.00 -0.11
C PRO A 15 -1.41 17.92 -0.25
N THR A 16 -1.36 17.01 0.72
CA THR A 16 -0.29 16.00 0.78
C THR A 16 -0.87 14.62 1.05
N PHE A 17 -0.53 13.67 0.19
CA PHE A 17 -0.83 12.26 0.35
C PHE A 17 0.41 11.50 0.83
N ILE A 18 0.21 10.53 1.71
CA ILE A 18 1.28 9.60 2.12
C ILE A 18 1.06 8.30 1.36
N VAL A 19 2.01 7.95 0.49
CA VAL A 19 1.92 6.76 -0.36
C VAL A 19 3.07 5.82 -0.04
N HIS A 20 2.75 4.61 0.41
CA HIS A 20 3.71 3.54 0.59
C HIS A 20 3.75 2.65 -0.65
N SER A 21 4.81 2.79 -1.44
CA SER A 21 5.00 2.01 -2.66
C SER A 21 5.52 0.58 -2.40
N LYS A 22 5.58 -0.25 -3.44
CA LYS A 22 6.15 -1.62 -3.42
C LYS A 22 5.45 -2.59 -2.46
N SER A 23 4.16 -2.37 -2.21
CA SER A 23 3.37 -3.21 -1.29
C SER A 23 3.41 -4.70 -1.68
N ASP A 24 3.44 -5.01 -2.98
CA ASP A 24 3.59 -6.35 -3.52
C ASP A 24 4.89 -7.04 -3.08
N GLN A 25 6.00 -6.30 -3.06
CA GLN A 25 7.27 -6.81 -2.56
C GLN A 25 7.22 -7.12 -1.06
N HIS A 26 6.61 -6.24 -0.27
CA HIS A 26 6.53 -6.42 1.18
C HIS A 26 5.66 -7.63 1.55
N ILE A 27 4.50 -7.78 0.90
CA ILE A 27 3.62 -8.93 1.07
C ILE A 27 4.36 -10.21 0.71
N ARG A 28 5.09 -10.23 -0.41
CA ARG A 28 5.91 -11.38 -0.81
C ARG A 28 6.97 -11.72 0.23
N ASN A 29 7.64 -10.73 0.81
CA ASN A 29 8.64 -10.95 1.85
C ASN A 29 8.00 -11.57 3.10
N ILE A 30 6.90 -11.01 3.58
CA ILE A 30 6.17 -11.54 4.75
C ILE A 30 5.71 -12.99 4.51
N ARG A 31 5.20 -13.28 3.31
CA ARG A 31 4.79 -14.63 2.93
C ARG A 31 5.98 -15.61 2.93
N ARG A 32 7.12 -15.19 2.37
CA ARG A 32 8.37 -15.97 2.35
C ARG A 32 8.88 -16.25 3.76
N ASP A 33 8.88 -15.23 4.63
CA ASP A 33 9.30 -15.35 6.03
C ASP A 33 8.37 -16.29 6.82
N SER A 34 7.12 -16.43 6.38
CA SER A 34 6.14 -17.36 6.94
C SER A 34 6.30 -18.81 6.43
N GLY A 35 7.33 -19.10 5.63
CA GLY A 35 7.63 -20.43 5.09
C GLY A 35 6.87 -20.80 3.82
N TYR A 36 6.13 -19.86 3.23
CA TYR A 36 5.38 -20.06 1.98
C TYR A 36 6.15 -19.46 0.81
N GLU A 37 7.22 -20.12 0.37
CA GLU A 37 7.93 -19.76 -0.85
C GLU A 37 7.27 -20.48 -2.04
N THR A 38 6.95 -19.73 -3.10
CA THR A 38 6.51 -20.30 -4.37
C THR A 38 7.62 -20.13 -5.37
N ASP A 39 7.95 -21.21 -6.08
CA ASP A 39 8.81 -21.13 -7.24
C ASP A 39 8.21 -20.11 -8.23
N PRO A 40 8.94 -19.05 -8.60
CA PRO A 40 8.46 -18.08 -9.58
C PRO A 40 8.11 -18.71 -10.94
N GLU A 41 8.68 -19.88 -11.28
CA GLU A 41 8.43 -20.62 -12.52
C GLU A 41 7.18 -21.53 -12.44
N ASP A 42 6.70 -21.87 -11.24
CA ASP A 42 5.48 -22.67 -11.06
C ASP A 42 4.25 -21.77 -10.93
N HIS A 43 3.62 -21.46 -12.07
CA HIS A 43 2.38 -20.71 -12.13
C HIS A 43 1.17 -21.41 -11.49
N GLN A 44 1.17 -22.74 -11.34
CA GLN A 44 0.07 -23.49 -10.71
C GLN A 44 0.11 -23.36 -9.19
N SER A 45 1.30 -23.25 -8.58
CA SER A 45 1.47 -23.07 -7.14
C SER A 45 0.74 -21.82 -6.58
N ARG A 46 0.59 -20.77 -7.40
CA ARG A 46 -0.03 -19.48 -7.04
C ARG A 46 -1.54 -19.50 -6.89
N PHE A 47 -2.20 -20.60 -7.27
CA PHE A 47 -3.65 -20.75 -7.13
C PHE A 47 -4.04 -21.85 -6.15
N THR A 48 -3.06 -22.40 -5.42
CA THR A 48 -3.36 -23.38 -4.38
C THR A 48 -4.07 -22.71 -3.20
N PRO A 49 -5.02 -23.39 -2.53
CA PRO A 49 -5.72 -22.84 -1.37
C PRO A 49 -4.75 -22.41 -0.24
N GLY A 50 -3.64 -23.14 -0.07
CA GLY A 50 -2.59 -22.80 0.89
C GLY A 50 -1.89 -21.49 0.56
N PHE A 51 -1.55 -21.28 -0.71
CA PHE A 51 -0.96 -20.02 -1.18
C PHE A 51 -1.91 -18.84 -0.96
N LEU A 52 -3.17 -18.96 -1.35
CA LEU A 52 -4.14 -17.86 -1.24
C LEU A 52 -4.33 -17.43 0.22
N ARG A 53 -4.41 -18.38 1.15
CA ARG A 53 -4.47 -18.08 2.60
C ARG A 53 -3.19 -17.41 3.11
N ALA A 54 -2.03 -17.86 2.66
CA ALA A 54 -0.76 -17.26 3.04
C ALA A 54 -0.61 -15.83 2.50
N GLU A 55 -1.06 -15.59 1.27
CA GLU A 55 -1.08 -14.29 0.62
C GLU A 55 -2.03 -13.31 1.35
N GLU A 56 -3.25 -13.76 1.68
CA GLU A 56 -4.22 -12.98 2.44
C GLU A 56 -3.67 -12.61 3.83
N LYS A 57 -3.11 -13.58 4.56
CA LYS A 57 -2.51 -13.33 5.88
C LYS A 57 -1.32 -12.38 5.79
N ALA A 58 -0.47 -12.52 4.77
CA ALA A 58 0.67 -11.64 4.57
C ALA A 58 0.22 -10.21 4.23
N ARG A 59 -0.85 -10.07 3.43
CA ARG A 59 -1.49 -8.80 3.10
C ARG A 59 -2.06 -8.12 4.34
N ASP A 60 -2.85 -8.82 5.14
CA ASP A 60 -3.44 -8.26 6.36
C ASP A 60 -2.36 -7.82 7.36
N LYS A 61 -1.32 -8.63 7.52
CA LYS A 61 -0.17 -8.30 8.37
C LYS A 61 0.55 -7.06 7.85
N PHE A 62 0.86 -7.01 6.56
CA PHE A 62 1.50 -5.85 5.94
C PHE A 62 0.68 -4.56 6.15
N ILE A 63 -0.63 -4.62 5.88
CA ILE A 63 -1.53 -3.47 5.99
C ILE A 63 -1.57 -2.96 7.43
N SER A 64 -1.85 -3.87 8.38
CA SER A 64 -1.99 -3.50 9.79
C SER A 64 -0.70 -2.95 10.38
N GLU A 65 0.45 -3.60 10.15
CA GLU A 65 1.75 -3.15 10.65
C GLU A 65 2.15 -1.81 10.02
N THR A 66 1.97 -1.64 8.71
CA THR A 66 2.36 -0.39 8.03
C THR A 66 1.52 0.79 8.49
N ILE A 67 0.20 0.61 8.62
CA ILE A 67 -0.69 1.66 9.11
C ILE A 67 -0.36 2.03 10.57
N ALA A 68 -0.10 1.04 11.42
CA ALA A 68 0.28 1.27 12.81
C ALA A 68 1.60 2.04 12.92
N ASN A 69 2.63 1.61 12.19
CA ASN A 69 3.95 2.25 12.21
C ASN A 69 3.89 3.69 11.71
N VAL A 70 3.20 3.95 10.60
CA VAL A 70 3.08 5.33 10.08
C VAL A 70 2.26 6.21 11.03
N LYS A 71 1.23 5.66 11.67
CA LYS A 71 0.46 6.39 12.67
C LYS A 71 1.34 6.78 13.87
N GLU A 72 2.12 5.84 14.40
CA GLU A 72 3.07 6.09 15.49
C GLU A 72 4.13 7.13 15.10
N ASP A 73 4.70 7.04 13.89
CA ASP A 73 5.66 8.00 13.35
C ASP A 73 5.06 9.43 13.29
N LEU A 74 3.80 9.56 12.84
CA LEU A 74 3.11 10.86 12.77
C LEU A 74 2.83 11.42 14.15
N GLU A 75 2.33 10.59 15.07
CA GLU A 75 1.99 11.00 16.44
C GLU A 75 3.24 11.45 17.20
N THR A 76 4.32 10.67 17.12
CA THR A 76 5.62 11.01 17.74
C THR A 76 6.18 12.32 17.18
N ALA A 77 5.91 12.62 15.91
CA ALA A 77 6.32 13.86 15.26
C ALA A 77 5.43 15.08 15.57
N GLY A 78 4.32 14.92 16.30
CA GLY A 78 3.32 15.96 16.58
C GLY A 78 2.48 16.34 15.35
N LEU A 79 2.36 15.42 14.39
CA LEU A 79 1.56 15.58 13.18
C LEU A 79 0.20 14.90 13.35
N GLN A 80 -0.84 15.46 12.72
CA GLN A 80 -2.14 14.81 12.67
C GLN A 80 -2.03 13.50 11.89
N SER A 81 -2.70 12.45 12.38
CA SER A 81 -2.82 11.19 11.64
C SER A 81 -3.43 11.46 10.26
N LYS A 82 -2.76 10.94 9.22
CA LYS A 82 -3.18 11.05 7.82
C LYS A 82 -3.37 9.66 7.24
N ARG A 83 -4.29 9.54 6.28
CA ARG A 83 -4.48 8.30 5.51
C ARG A 83 -3.19 7.96 4.77
N VAL A 84 -2.82 6.69 4.82
CA VAL A 84 -1.69 6.10 4.08
C VAL A 84 -2.26 5.24 2.98
N TYR A 85 -1.79 5.43 1.75
CA TYR A 85 -2.17 4.60 0.61
C TYR A 85 -1.08 3.59 0.36
N LEU A 86 -1.42 2.32 0.49
CA LEU A 86 -0.54 1.20 0.22
C LEU A 86 -0.73 0.79 -1.24
N VAL A 87 0.32 0.94 -2.04
CA VAL A 87 0.24 0.69 -3.48
C VAL A 87 1.40 -0.14 -4.00
N SER A 88 1.15 -0.81 -5.11
CA SER A 88 2.14 -1.49 -5.93
C SER A 88 2.09 -0.95 -7.35
N ARG A 89 3.23 -0.91 -8.03
CA ARG A 89 3.29 -0.44 -9.42
C ARG A 89 2.45 -1.34 -10.34
N SER A 90 2.51 -2.65 -10.12
CA SER A 90 1.82 -3.65 -10.92
C SER A 90 0.30 -3.52 -10.83
N SER A 91 -0.25 -3.38 -9.62
CA SER A 91 -1.69 -3.14 -9.45
C SER A 91 -2.08 -1.74 -9.95
N MET A 92 -1.29 -0.70 -9.68
CA MET A 92 -1.57 0.66 -10.14
C MET A 92 -1.71 0.73 -11.67
N MET A 93 -0.80 0.07 -12.40
CA MET A 93 -0.86 0.02 -13.86
C MET A 93 -2.14 -0.66 -14.38
N ARG A 94 -2.64 -1.69 -13.69
CA ARG A 94 -3.89 -2.37 -14.05
C ARG A 94 -5.10 -1.49 -13.74
N VAL A 95 -5.12 -0.86 -12.56
CA VAL A 95 -6.18 0.06 -12.15
C VAL A 95 -6.33 1.23 -13.12
N VAL A 96 -5.23 1.88 -13.49
CA VAL A 96 -5.25 3.01 -14.45
C VAL A 96 -5.73 2.59 -15.84
N LYS A 97 -5.47 1.34 -16.24
CA LYS A 97 -5.95 0.76 -17.51
C LYS A 97 -7.39 0.23 -17.43
N MET A 98 -8.07 0.38 -16.29
CA MET A 98 -9.40 -0.19 -16.04
C MET A 98 -9.43 -1.73 -16.17
N GLU A 99 -8.29 -2.38 -15.95
CA GLU A 99 -8.18 -3.83 -15.90
C GLU A 99 -8.54 -4.35 -14.51
N THR A 100 -9.12 -5.54 -14.43
CA THR A 100 -9.42 -6.19 -13.15
C THR A 100 -8.15 -6.69 -12.48
N THR A 101 -8.02 -6.44 -11.18
CA THR A 101 -6.92 -6.94 -10.36
C THR A 101 -7.41 -7.29 -8.96
N ASN A 102 -7.10 -8.51 -8.50
CA ASN A 102 -7.39 -8.93 -7.13
C ASN A 102 -6.27 -8.51 -6.16
N PHE A 103 -5.20 -7.90 -6.68
CA PHE A 103 -4.02 -7.50 -5.91
C PHE A 103 -3.98 -6.01 -5.61
N ALA A 104 -5.01 -5.24 -5.98
CA ALA A 104 -5.12 -3.85 -5.55
C ALA A 104 -5.42 -3.79 -4.05
N ILE A 105 -4.75 -2.89 -3.34
CA ILE A 105 -4.96 -2.52 -1.95
C ILE A 105 -5.68 -1.17 -1.93
N ASP A 106 -4.94 -0.07 -2.07
CA ASP A 106 -5.49 1.29 -2.05
C ASP A 106 -5.40 1.99 -3.42
N GLU A 107 -4.99 1.29 -4.49
CA GLU A 107 -4.74 1.94 -5.79
C GLU A 107 -5.99 2.62 -6.36
N HIS A 108 -7.16 1.98 -6.26
CA HIS A 108 -8.42 2.59 -6.70
C HIS A 108 -8.77 3.83 -5.88
N ASP A 109 -8.60 3.74 -4.56
CA ASP A 109 -8.89 4.84 -3.66
C ASP A 109 -7.93 6.01 -3.88
N LEU A 110 -6.64 5.74 -4.10
CA LEU A 110 -5.67 6.78 -4.41
C LEU A 110 -5.99 7.49 -5.72
N CYS A 111 -6.36 6.75 -6.76
CA CYS A 111 -6.75 7.37 -8.03
C CYS A 111 -7.99 8.26 -7.88
N ARG A 112 -9.04 7.77 -7.20
CA ARG A 112 -10.24 8.55 -6.94
C ARG A 112 -9.94 9.80 -6.12
N ASP A 113 -9.25 9.65 -5.00
CA ASP A 113 -9.00 10.76 -4.07
C ASP A 113 -8.06 11.81 -4.70
N ILE A 114 -7.15 11.42 -5.62
CA ILE A 114 -6.37 12.38 -6.44
C ILE A 114 -7.27 13.11 -7.44
N THR A 115 -8.13 12.39 -8.16
CA THR A 115 -9.07 13.00 -9.14
C THR A 115 -10.01 13.98 -8.45
N ASP A 116 -10.58 13.62 -7.30
CA ASP A 116 -11.49 14.47 -6.53
C ASP A 116 -10.83 15.79 -6.12
N ILE A 117 -9.53 15.77 -5.75
CA ILE A 117 -8.78 17.00 -5.44
C ILE A 117 -8.52 17.82 -6.69
N MET A 118 -8.25 17.18 -7.84
CA MET A 118 -8.01 17.89 -9.09
C MET A 118 -9.28 18.52 -9.69
N GLU A 119 -10.44 17.91 -9.48
CA GLU A 119 -11.72 18.42 -9.95
C GLU A 119 -12.34 19.45 -8.99
N GLY A 120 -11.98 19.39 -7.70
CA GLY A 120 -12.44 20.31 -6.66
C GLY A 120 -11.55 21.53 -6.39
N ALA A 121 -10.47 21.73 -7.16
CA ALA A 121 -9.51 22.84 -7.04
C ALA A 121 -9.63 23.82 -8.23
#